data_AF-A0A1Q3HB01-F1
#
_entry.id   AF-A0A1Q3HB01-F1
#
_cell.length_a   1.000
_cell.length_b   1.000
_cell.length_c   1.000
_cell.angle_alpha   90.00
_cell.angle_beta   90.00
_cell.angle_gamma   90.00
#
_symmetry.space_group_name_H-M   'P 1'
#
loop_
_entity.id
_entity.type
_entity.pdbx_description
1 polymer ?
#
loop_
_entity_poly.entity_id
_entity_poly.type
_entity_poly.pdbx_seq_one_letter_code
_entity_poly.pdbx_strand_id
1 'polypeptide(L)'
;MDHIPDNPAGMPGPGPDKALRDAVTLPAYLLMGTGALTVLFWVFNLLSSVIGAGAAGQEGLPPEFYNDPNLQQYRELAEQVLALQSEGPSVIGILYSVVGVGLGALIAFGGLQMTKFRMYGVAIAASIIAMVPCFSCCCCVIGLPVGIWALVVLTRQEVKAAFR
;
A
#
# COMPACT_ATOMS: atom_id res chain seq x y z
N MET A 1 17.70 50.53 15.30
CA MET A 1 17.44 49.16 14.81
C MET A 1 15.95 49.09 14.65
N ASP A 2 15.49 49.58 13.51
CA ASP A 2 14.08 49.67 13.18
C ASP A 2 13.53 48.25 13.04
N HIS A 3 12.53 47.96 13.86
CA HIS A 3 11.78 46.73 13.78
C HIS A 3 11.02 46.76 12.44
N ILE A 4 11.58 46.12 11.41
CA ILE A 4 10.87 45.86 10.17
C ILE A 4 9.74 44.90 10.53
N PRO A 5 8.46 45.27 10.34
CA PRO A 5 7.37 44.30 10.43
C PRO A 5 7.45 43.39 9.18
N ASP A 6 7.60 42.08 9.40
CA ASP A 6 7.64 41.04 8.35
C ASP A 6 6.29 40.81 7.63
N ASN A 7 5.45 41.84 7.51
CA ASN A 7 4.19 41.71 6.80
C ASN A 7 3.76 43.03 6.13
N PRO A 8 4.20 43.32 4.90
CA PRO A 8 3.60 44.36 4.10
C PRO A 8 2.14 43.98 3.79
N ALA A 9 1.23 44.66 4.47
CA ALA A 9 -0.21 44.54 4.31
C ALA A 9 -0.62 44.76 2.84
N GLY A 10 -1.20 43.75 2.19
CA GLY A 10 -1.79 43.95 0.87
C GLY A 10 -2.10 42.72 0.01
N MET A 11 -1.52 41.55 0.28
CA MET A 11 -1.99 40.32 -0.35
C MET A 11 -2.98 39.62 0.59
N PRO A 12 -4.18 39.23 0.14
CA PRO A 12 -4.97 38.22 0.82
C PRO A 12 -4.13 36.94 0.85
N GLY A 13 -3.33 36.80 1.90
CA GLY A 13 -2.71 35.52 2.23
C GLY A 13 -3.84 34.49 2.24
N PRO A 14 -3.60 33.27 1.71
CA PRO A 14 -4.60 32.22 1.82
C PRO A 14 -5.06 32.18 3.28
N GLY A 15 -6.36 32.40 3.54
CA GLY A 15 -6.86 32.44 4.91
C GLY A 15 -6.40 31.20 5.69
N PRO A 16 -6.34 31.24 7.03
CA PRO A 16 -5.80 30.14 7.86
C PRO A 16 -6.27 28.75 7.40
N ASP A 17 -7.53 28.66 6.99
CA ASP A 17 -8.18 27.45 6.48
C ASP A 17 -7.62 26.92 5.14
N LYS A 18 -7.16 27.81 4.25
CA LYS A 18 -6.56 27.45 2.96
C LYS A 18 -5.13 26.94 3.14
N ALA A 19 -4.32 27.64 3.94
CA ALA A 19 -2.95 27.22 4.25
C ALA A 19 -2.92 25.86 4.99
N LEU A 20 -3.90 25.65 5.89
CA LEU A 20 -4.08 24.37 6.57
C LEU A 20 -4.46 23.25 5.61
N ARG A 21 -5.37 23.52 4.66
CA ARG A 21 -5.76 22.55 3.63
C ARG A 21 -4.58 22.20 2.73
N ASP A 22 -3.79 23.17 2.29
CA ASP A 22 -2.63 22.93 1.43
C ASP A 22 -1.53 22.12 2.13
N ALA A 23 -1.38 22.28 3.46
CA ALA A 23 -0.45 21.47 4.25
C ALA A 23 -0.90 20.00 4.40
N VAL A 24 -2.20 19.73 4.37
CA VAL A 24 -2.79 18.39 4.58
C VAL A 24 -3.06 17.67 3.25
N THR A 25 -3.28 18.38 2.15
CA THR A 25 -3.55 17.78 0.84
C THR A 25 -2.35 17.02 0.29
N LEU A 26 -1.13 17.52 0.46
CA LEU A 26 0.08 16.85 -0.02
C LEU A 26 0.28 15.43 0.57
N PRO A 27 0.26 15.22 1.90
CA PRO A 27 0.33 13.87 2.48
C PRO A 27 -0.91 13.03 2.13
N ALA A 28 -2.10 13.64 2.05
CA ALA A 28 -3.33 12.92 1.73
C ALA A 28 -3.34 12.36 0.31
N TYR A 29 -2.85 13.10 -0.69
CA TYR A 29 -2.73 12.61 -2.07
C TYR A 29 -1.70 11.48 -2.18
N LEU A 30 -0.59 11.54 -1.44
CA LEU A 30 0.40 10.47 -1.40
C LEU A 30 -0.18 9.20 -0.77
N LEU A 31 -0.95 9.31 0.32
CA LEU A 31 -1.67 8.19 0.93
C LEU A 31 -2.72 7.60 -0.01
N MET A 32 -3.46 8.45 -0.73
CA MET A 32 -4.47 7.99 -1.67
C MET A 32 -3.85 7.28 -2.88
N GLY A 33 -2.73 7.79 -3.42
CA GLY A 33 -1.99 7.16 -4.50
C GLY A 33 -1.37 5.83 -4.10
N THR A 34 -0.76 5.75 -2.92
CA THR A 34 -0.20 4.49 -2.38
C THR A 34 -1.29 3.46 -2.08
N GLY A 35 -2.43 3.86 -1.52
CA GLY A 35 -3.61 3.00 -1.34
C GLY A 35 -4.18 2.48 -2.67
N ALA A 36 -4.28 3.32 -3.69
CA ALA A 36 -4.76 2.90 -5.01
C ALA A 36 -3.81 1.91 -5.70
N LEU A 37 -2.50 2.17 -5.64
CA LEU A 37 -1.47 1.28 -6.19
C LEU A 37 -1.44 -0.07 -5.48
N THR A 38 -1.61 -0.09 -4.15
CA THR A 38 -1.65 -1.33 -3.38
C THR A 38 -2.89 -2.15 -3.71
N VAL A 39 -4.07 -1.53 -3.81
CA VAL A 39 -5.29 -2.22 -4.28
C VAL A 39 -5.09 -2.78 -5.68
N LEU A 40 -4.54 -1.99 -6.62
CA LEU A 40 -4.31 -2.42 -7.98
C LEU A 40 -3.34 -3.62 -8.05
N PHE A 41 -2.24 -3.56 -7.30
CA PHE A 41 -1.26 -4.63 -7.22
C PHE A 41 -1.87 -5.91 -6.64
N TRP A 42 -2.64 -5.82 -5.56
CA TRP A 42 -3.29 -6.97 -4.94
C TRP A 42 -4.40 -7.56 -5.80
N VAL A 43 -5.19 -6.74 -6.49
CA VAL A 43 -6.19 -7.19 -7.46
C VAL A 43 -5.52 -7.89 -8.64
N PHE A 44 -4.42 -7.34 -9.16
CA PHE A 44 -3.63 -7.98 -10.21
C PHE A 44 -3.05 -9.31 -9.73
N ASN A 45 -2.46 -9.35 -8.54
CA ASN A 45 -1.91 -10.59 -7.97
C ASN A 45 -3.00 -11.65 -7.77
N LEU A 46 -4.16 -11.27 -7.24
CA LEU A 46 -5.32 -12.17 -7.08
C LEU A 46 -5.81 -12.69 -8.43
N LEU A 47 -5.90 -11.81 -9.44
CA LEU A 47 -6.30 -12.17 -10.81
C LEU A 47 -5.29 -13.12 -11.46
N SER A 48 -4.00 -12.79 -11.39
CA SER A 48 -2.90 -13.65 -11.87
C SER A 48 -2.84 -14.97 -11.11
N SER A 49 -3.20 -15.00 -9.83
CA SER A 49 -3.27 -16.21 -9.04
C SER A 49 -4.43 -17.09 -9.53
N VAL A 50 -5.64 -16.54 -9.72
CA VAL A 50 -6.81 -17.28 -10.22
C VAL A 50 -6.61 -17.77 -11.66
N ILE A 51 -6.05 -16.95 -12.53
CA ILE A 51 -5.80 -17.30 -13.95
C ILE A 51 -4.59 -18.23 -14.07
N GLY A 52 -3.50 -17.95 -13.35
CA GLY A 52 -2.27 -18.73 -13.34
C GLY A 52 -2.44 -20.11 -12.70
N ALA A 53 -3.32 -20.26 -11.72
CA ALA A 53 -3.72 -21.57 -11.18
C ALA A 53 -4.22 -22.53 -12.26
N GLY A 54 -4.96 -21.99 -13.24
CA GLY A 54 -5.49 -22.76 -14.35
C GLY A 54 -4.44 -23.15 -15.41
N ALA A 55 -3.31 -22.44 -15.44
CA ALA A 55 -2.26 -22.62 -16.44
C ALA A 55 -1.00 -23.33 -15.90
N ALA A 56 -0.68 -23.17 -14.61
CA ALA A 56 0.54 -23.69 -13.99
C ALA A 56 0.53 -25.22 -13.75
N GLY A 57 -0.64 -25.86 -13.80
CA GLY A 57 -0.77 -27.32 -13.59
C GLY A 57 -0.39 -28.20 -14.79
N GLN A 58 0.10 -27.62 -15.91
CA GLN A 58 0.30 -28.36 -17.16
C GLN A 58 1.76 -28.53 -17.60
N GLU A 59 2.73 -27.89 -16.94
CA GLU A 59 4.14 -27.97 -17.33
C GLU A 59 4.84 -29.08 -16.53
N GLY A 60 4.58 -30.34 -16.92
CA GLY A 60 5.37 -31.48 -16.48
C GLY A 60 6.82 -31.38 -16.96
N LEU A 61 7.73 -32.11 -16.31
CA LEU A 61 9.14 -32.17 -16.72
C LEU A 61 9.27 -32.53 -18.21
N PRO A 62 10.15 -31.85 -19.00
CA PRO A 62 10.35 -32.15 -20.40
C PRO A 62 10.78 -33.63 -20.57
N PRO A 63 10.33 -34.31 -21.64
CA PRO A 63 10.47 -35.77 -21.78
C PRO A 63 11.93 -36.25 -21.86
N GLU A 64 12.88 -35.39 -22.21
CA GLU A 64 14.33 -35.70 -22.13
C GLU A 64 14.77 -36.02 -20.69
N PHE A 65 14.21 -35.30 -19.72
CA PHE A 65 14.50 -35.51 -18.31
C PHE A 65 14.01 -36.87 -17.81
N TYR A 66 13.05 -37.50 -18.50
CA TYR A 66 12.48 -38.82 -18.18
C TYR A 66 13.31 -40.00 -18.73
N ASN A 67 14.15 -39.80 -19.74
CA ASN A 67 14.95 -40.87 -20.35
C ASN A 67 16.42 -40.94 -19.88
N ASP A 68 16.96 -39.88 -19.27
CA ASP A 68 18.37 -39.88 -18.84
C ASP A 68 18.60 -40.55 -17.46
N PRO A 69 19.42 -41.61 -17.35
CA PRO A 69 19.70 -42.31 -16.10
C PRO A 69 20.51 -41.50 -15.09
N ASN A 70 21.29 -40.51 -15.55
CA ASN A 70 22.12 -39.66 -14.69
C ASN A 70 21.32 -38.56 -13.96
N LEU A 71 20.11 -38.24 -14.46
CA LEU A 71 19.25 -37.19 -13.92
C LEU A 71 18.22 -37.71 -12.92
N GLN A 72 18.16 -39.03 -12.66
CA GLN A 72 17.22 -39.64 -11.73
C GLN A 72 17.24 -39.01 -10.34
N GLN A 73 18.44 -38.71 -9.83
CA GLN A 73 18.62 -38.05 -8.53
C GLN A 73 18.00 -36.63 -8.46
N TYR A 74 17.93 -35.93 -9.59
CA TYR A 74 17.32 -34.59 -9.67
C TYR A 74 15.82 -34.64 -9.97
N ARG A 75 15.28 -35.78 -10.45
CA ARG A 75 13.85 -35.96 -10.75
C ARG A 75 13.01 -35.82 -9.50
N GLU A 76 13.38 -36.53 -8.43
CA GLU A 76 12.62 -36.54 -7.19
C GLU A 76 12.54 -35.15 -6.57
N LEU A 77 13.65 -34.40 -6.64
CA LEU A 77 13.74 -33.02 -6.17
C LEU A 77 12.93 -32.07 -7.06
N ALA A 78 13.01 -32.25 -8.39
CA ALA A 78 12.28 -31.44 -9.35
C ALA A 78 10.77 -31.67 -9.28
N GLU A 79 10.32 -32.92 -9.13
CA GLU A 79 8.92 -33.27 -8.89
C GLU A 79 8.42 -32.72 -7.54
N GLN A 80 9.23 -32.75 -6.48
CA GLN A 80 8.88 -32.12 -5.20
C GLN A 80 8.76 -30.60 -5.32
N VAL A 81 9.69 -29.94 -6.03
CA VAL A 81 9.65 -28.49 -6.24
C VAL A 81 8.48 -28.08 -7.13
N LEU A 82 8.22 -28.83 -8.21
CA LEU A 82 7.03 -28.65 -9.05
C LEU A 82 5.75 -28.92 -8.26
N ALA A 83 5.72 -29.93 -7.40
CA ALA A 83 4.57 -30.22 -6.54
C ALA A 83 4.30 -29.05 -5.57
N LEU A 84 5.33 -28.50 -4.93
CA LEU A 84 5.26 -27.32 -4.07
C LEU A 84 4.84 -26.04 -4.83
N GLN A 85 5.18 -25.93 -6.12
CA GLN A 85 4.76 -24.83 -6.99
C GLN A 85 3.35 -25.04 -7.59
N SER A 86 2.90 -26.30 -7.71
CA SER A 86 1.61 -26.71 -8.27
C SER A 86 0.47 -26.69 -7.25
N GLU A 87 0.78 -26.49 -5.97
CA GLU A 87 -0.20 -26.01 -5.01
C GLU A 87 -0.66 -24.65 -5.55
N GLY A 88 -1.79 -24.62 -6.26
CA GLY A 88 -2.41 -23.40 -6.76
C GLY A 88 -2.64 -22.39 -5.63
N PRO A 89 -3.35 -21.28 -5.87
CA PRO A 89 -3.64 -20.26 -4.86
C PRO A 89 -4.07 -20.94 -3.56
N SER A 90 -3.16 -21.01 -2.60
CA SER A 90 -3.47 -21.62 -1.33
C SER A 90 -4.59 -20.78 -0.73
N VAL A 91 -5.52 -21.41 0.01
CA VAL A 91 -6.58 -20.66 0.72
C VAL A 91 -5.94 -19.51 1.51
N ILE A 92 -4.74 -19.74 2.03
CA ILE A 92 -3.86 -18.76 2.67
C ILE A 92 -3.52 -17.58 1.74
N GLY A 93 -3.07 -17.83 0.49
CA GLY A 93 -2.76 -16.78 -0.49
C GLY A 93 -3.98 -15.94 -0.91
N ILE A 94 -5.16 -16.57 -1.05
CA ILE A 94 -6.41 -15.86 -1.34
C ILE A 94 -6.80 -14.97 -0.16
N LEU A 95 -6.81 -15.52 1.06
CA LEU A 95 -7.11 -14.77 2.28
C LEU A 95 -6.14 -13.59 2.47
N TYR A 96 -4.85 -13.83 2.23
CA TYR A 96 -3.82 -12.81 2.29
C TYR A 96 -4.07 -11.68 1.28
N SER A 97 -4.49 -12.04 0.07
CA SER A 97 -4.83 -11.08 -0.99
C SER A 97 -6.05 -10.24 -0.67
N VAL A 98 -7.11 -10.87 -0.14
CA VAL A 98 -8.33 -10.17 0.29
C VAL A 98 -8.04 -9.18 1.42
N VAL A 99 -7.21 -9.57 2.39
CA VAL A 99 -6.76 -8.68 3.46
C VAL A 99 -5.96 -7.51 2.90
N GLY A 100 -5.06 -7.76 1.94
CA GLY A 100 -4.29 -6.72 1.25
C GLY A 100 -5.17 -5.68 0.55
N VAL A 101 -6.21 -6.13 -0.17
CA VAL A 101 -7.20 -5.23 -0.81
C VAL A 101 -7.98 -4.41 0.21
N GLY A 102 -8.44 -5.04 1.29
CA GLY A 102 -9.19 -4.35 2.36
C GLY A 102 -8.36 -3.27 3.05
N LEU A 103 -7.09 -3.55 3.36
CA LEU A 103 -6.18 -2.58 3.97
C LEU A 103 -5.85 -1.44 3.01
N GLY A 104 -5.61 -1.72 1.72
CA GLY A 104 -5.38 -0.68 0.71
C GLY A 104 -6.58 0.26 0.56
N ALA A 105 -7.80 -0.28 0.60
CA ALA A 105 -9.04 0.51 0.60
C ALA A 105 -9.15 1.39 1.86
N LEU A 106 -8.77 0.86 3.03
CA LEU A 106 -8.75 1.64 4.28
C LEU A 106 -7.72 2.77 4.24
N ILE A 107 -6.53 2.55 3.65
CA ILE A 107 -5.52 3.59 3.47
C ILE A 107 -6.04 4.70 2.54
N ALA A 108 -6.62 4.33 1.39
CA ALA A 108 -7.21 5.28 0.46
C ALA A 108 -8.37 6.07 1.09
N PHE A 109 -9.21 5.39 1.88
CA PHE A 109 -10.30 6.03 2.63
C PHE A 109 -9.78 6.97 3.72
N GLY A 110 -8.69 6.63 4.39
CA GLY A 110 -8.00 7.50 5.35
C GLY A 110 -7.46 8.78 4.71
N GLY A 111 -6.88 8.70 3.51
CA GLY A 111 -6.45 9.87 2.74
C GLY A 111 -7.62 10.77 2.33
N LEU A 112 -8.74 10.20 1.89
CA LEU A 112 -10.00 10.92 1.65
C LEU A 112 -10.53 11.60 2.92
N GLN A 113 -10.33 10.97 4.07
CA GLN A 113 -10.82 11.51 5.33
C GLN A 113 -9.93 12.64 5.88
N MET A 114 -8.64 12.65 5.55
CA MET A 114 -7.75 13.78 5.80
C MET A 114 -8.16 15.02 5.02
N THR A 115 -8.55 14.87 3.75
CA THR A 115 -9.01 16.02 2.94
C THR A 115 -10.37 16.56 3.38
N LYS A 116 -11.20 15.70 3.98
CA LYS A 116 -12.54 16.04 4.46
C LYS A 116 -12.60 16.46 5.94
N PHE A 117 -11.50 16.36 6.70
CA PHE A 117 -11.42 16.69 8.13
C PHE A 117 -12.58 16.14 8.97
N ARG A 118 -13.01 14.89 8.73
CA ARG A 118 -14.29 14.41 9.29
C ARG A 118 -14.19 13.23 10.26
N MET A 119 -13.16 12.39 10.19
CA MET A 119 -12.96 11.28 11.16
C MET A 119 -11.47 11.16 11.47
N TYR A 120 -11.05 11.78 12.58
CA TYR A 120 -9.66 11.82 13.00
C TYR A 120 -9.08 10.43 13.29
N GLY A 121 -9.88 9.57 13.94
CA GLY A 121 -9.46 8.19 14.28
C GLY A 121 -9.19 7.32 13.06
N VAL A 122 -9.97 7.47 11.98
CA VAL A 122 -9.77 6.72 10.74
C VAL A 122 -8.53 7.21 9.99
N ALA A 123 -8.26 8.53 10.01
CA ALA A 123 -7.06 9.10 9.41
C ALA A 123 -5.77 8.65 10.14
N ILE A 124 -5.78 8.59 11.48
CA ILE A 124 -4.68 8.03 12.27
C ILE A 124 -4.53 6.54 11.99
N ALA A 125 -5.61 5.76 12.06
CA ALA A 125 -5.57 4.32 11.82
C ALA A 125 -5.01 4.02 10.42
N ALA A 126 -5.45 4.74 9.40
CA ALA A 126 -4.92 4.59 8.04
C ALA A 126 -3.44 4.95 7.93
N SER A 127 -2.96 5.98 8.65
CA SER A 127 -1.54 6.35 8.67
C SER A 127 -0.69 5.28 9.34
N ILE A 128 -1.17 4.70 10.44
CA ILE A 128 -0.49 3.59 11.13
C ILE A 128 -0.54 2.33 10.26
N ILE A 129 -1.67 2.01 9.64
CA ILE A 129 -1.81 0.87 8.73
C ILE A 129 -0.88 1.03 7.51
N ALA A 130 -0.73 2.24 6.98
CA ALA A 130 0.22 2.53 5.92
C ALA A 130 1.70 2.36 6.35
N MET A 131 1.99 2.48 7.65
CA MET A 131 3.31 2.19 8.21
C MET A 131 3.57 0.70 8.42
N VAL A 132 2.53 -0.12 8.64
CA VAL A 132 2.69 -1.56 8.92
C VAL A 132 3.08 -2.28 7.62
N PRO A 133 4.36 -2.65 7.46
CA PRO A 133 4.91 -3.11 6.20
C PRO A 133 4.71 -4.62 6.11
N CYS A 134 3.50 -5.05 5.81
CA CYS A 134 3.24 -6.48 5.61
C CYS A 134 2.96 -6.85 4.15
N PHE A 135 2.50 -5.93 3.29
CA PHE A 135 1.79 -6.37 2.07
C PHE A 135 2.35 -5.91 0.72
N SER A 136 3.48 -5.19 0.63
CA SER A 136 4.15 -4.95 -0.67
C SER A 136 5.57 -4.40 -0.54
N CYS A 137 6.48 -4.80 -1.44
CA CYS A 137 7.89 -4.38 -1.48
C CYS A 137 8.06 -2.84 -1.62
N CYS A 138 7.07 -2.15 -2.20
CA CYS A 138 7.09 -0.70 -2.38
C CYS A 138 6.73 0.09 -1.10
N CYS A 139 6.06 -0.54 -0.13
CA CYS A 139 5.60 0.11 1.10
C CYS A 139 6.72 0.42 2.09
N CYS A 140 7.82 -0.33 2.10
CA CYS A 140 8.89 -0.12 3.08
C CYS A 140 9.68 1.18 2.85
N VAL A 141 9.86 1.59 1.59
CA VAL A 141 10.69 2.77 1.25
C VAL A 141 9.86 4.05 1.23
N ILE A 142 8.61 3.98 0.77
CA ILE A 142 7.74 5.16 0.62
C ILE A 142 6.70 5.26 1.75
N GLY A 143 6.16 4.12 2.20
CA GLY A 143 5.10 4.10 3.22
C GLY A 143 5.58 4.55 4.60
N LEU A 144 6.83 4.25 4.98
CA LEU A 144 7.43 4.75 6.22
C LEU A 144 7.55 6.28 6.25
N PRO A 145 8.26 6.95 5.32
CA PRO A 145 8.37 8.40 5.35
C PRO A 145 7.02 9.11 5.13
N VAL A 146 6.16 8.60 4.24
CA VAL A 146 4.83 9.19 4.01
C VAL A 146 3.91 8.99 5.21
N GLY A 147 3.92 7.82 5.84
CA GLY A 147 3.16 7.55 7.06
C GLY A 147 3.62 8.41 8.23
N ILE A 148 4.93 8.58 8.42
CA ILE A 148 5.48 9.47 9.47
C ILE A 148 5.04 10.91 9.19
N TRP A 149 5.15 11.37 7.94
CA TRP A 149 4.79 12.73 7.57
C TRP A 149 3.29 12.99 7.77
N ALA A 150 2.45 12.02 7.44
CA ALA A 150 1.01 12.09 7.66
C ALA A 150 0.64 12.11 9.15
N LEU A 151 1.32 11.32 10.00
CA LEU A 151 1.16 11.39 11.46
C LEU A 151 1.58 12.75 12.02
N VAL A 152 2.73 13.28 11.60
CA VAL A 152 3.22 14.60 12.04
C VAL A 152 2.20 15.69 11.68
N VAL A 153 1.65 15.67 10.46
CA VAL A 153 0.61 16.61 10.04
C VAL A 153 -0.67 16.44 10.86
N LEU A 154 -1.13 15.20 11.12
CA LEU A 154 -2.30 14.94 11.99
C LEU A 154 -2.10 15.35 13.46
N THR A 155 -0.88 15.35 13.97
CA THR A 155 -0.59 15.77 15.35
C THR A 155 -0.59 17.29 15.54
N ARG A 156 -0.63 18.08 14.47
CA ARG A 156 -0.73 19.55 14.58
C ARG A 156 -2.07 19.95 15.21
N GLN A 157 -2.02 20.83 16.21
CA GLN A 157 -3.21 21.34 16.91
C GLN A 157 -4.23 21.95 15.94
N GLU A 158 -3.76 22.65 14.91
CA GLU A 158 -4.59 23.26 13.86
C GLU A 158 -5.37 22.22 13.05
N VAL A 159 -4.72 21.12 12.67
CA VAL A 159 -5.34 20.02 11.94
C VAL A 159 -6.35 19.32 12.85
N LYS A 160 -5.97 19.02 14.09
CA LYS A 160 -6.85 18.41 15.09
C LYS A 160 -8.08 19.27 15.38
N ALA A 161 -7.95 20.59 15.41
CA ALA A 161 -9.06 21.53 15.60
C ALA A 161 -9.97 21.64 14.36
N ALA A 162 -9.44 21.39 13.17
CA ALA A 162 -10.22 21.35 11.93
C ALA A 162 -11.05 20.05 11.79
N PHE A 163 -10.64 18.96 12.44
CA PHE A 163 -11.46 17.75 12.52
C PHE A 163 -12.67 17.99 13.43
N ARG A 164 -13.87 17.83 12.88
CA ARG A 164 -15.16 17.93 13.59
C ARG A 164 -15.74 16.57 13.90
#